data_AF-R7BIS6-F1
#
_entry.id   AF-R7BIS6-F1
#
_cell.length_a   1.000
_cell.length_b   1.000
_cell.length_c   1.000
_cell.angle_alpha   90.00
_cell.angle_beta   90.00
_cell.angle_gamma   90.00
#
_symmetry.space_group_name_H-M   'P 1'
#
loop_
_entity.id
_entity.type
_entity.pdbx_description
1 polymer ?
#
loop_
_entity_poly.entity_id
_entity_poly.type
_entity_poly.pdbx_seq_one_letter_code
_entity_poly.pdbx_strand_id
1 'polypeptide(L)'
;MKLYNNLDKAVNRSIDECISEGILSDFLRKNRAEVIMTSIFEYNKEEEERKLRSAEREAGYADGLAQGSIKMLIQLVNNNVISTADAAKQINMSEEEFVEKMKQNQ
;
A
#
# COMPACT_ATOMS: atom_id res chain seq x y z
N MET A 1 11.82 -18.68 -10.00
CA MET A 1 12.45 -19.52 -8.96
C MET A 1 13.99 -19.53 -8.97
N LYS A 2 14.70 -18.83 -9.89
CA LYS A 2 16.18 -18.86 -9.94
C LYS A 2 16.91 -17.87 -9.02
N LEU A 3 16.24 -16.83 -8.49
CA LEU A 3 16.88 -15.80 -7.67
C LEU A 3 17.26 -16.30 -6.26
N TYR A 4 16.37 -17.04 -5.60
CA TYR A 4 16.60 -17.57 -4.24
C TYR A 4 17.86 -18.45 -4.17
N ASN A 5 18.02 -19.37 -5.12
CA ASN A 5 19.17 -20.29 -5.17
C ASN A 5 20.56 -19.64 -5.28
N ASN A 6 20.68 -18.36 -5.67
CA ASN A 6 21.97 -17.68 -5.73
C ASN A 6 22.26 -16.92 -4.43
N LEU A 7 21.28 -16.18 -3.91
CA LEU A 7 21.42 -15.46 -2.64
C LEU A 7 21.64 -16.43 -1.47
N ASP A 8 20.85 -17.52 -1.40
CA ASP A 8 21.02 -18.59 -0.41
C ASP A 8 22.45 -19.15 -0.42
N LYS A 9 23.00 -19.39 -1.62
CA LYS A 9 24.37 -19.92 -1.78
C LYS A 9 25.43 -18.90 -1.40
N ALA A 10 25.25 -17.64 -1.81
CA ALA A 10 26.20 -16.57 -1.49
C ALA A 10 26.26 -16.29 0.02
N VAL A 11 25.11 -16.25 0.70
CA VAL A 11 25.01 -16.05 2.14
C VAL A 11 25.63 -17.23 2.89
N ASN A 12 25.29 -18.47 2.53
CA ASN A 12 25.88 -19.65 3.18
C ASN A 12 27.41 -19.68 3.01
N ARG A 13 27.90 -19.37 1.80
CA ARG A 13 29.34 -19.32 1.53
C ARG A 13 30.06 -18.26 2.36
N SER A 14 29.49 -17.05 2.46
CA SER A 14 30.04 -15.97 3.28
C SER A 14 30.12 -16.36 4.76
N ILE A 15 29.08 -17.02 5.28
CA ILE A 15 29.08 -17.51 6.66
C ILE A 15 30.16 -18.59 6.87
N ASP A 16 30.31 -19.51 5.93
CA ASP A 16 31.33 -20.56 6.01
C ASP A 16 32.75 -20.00 5.96
N GLU A 17 33.00 -19.01 5.09
CA GLU A 17 34.28 -18.31 5.00
C GLU A 17 34.59 -17.59 6.32
N CYS A 18 33.65 -16.81 6.89
CA CYS A 18 33.81 -16.16 8.19
C CYS A 18 34.11 -17.14 9.33
N ILE A 19 33.41 -18.28 9.37
CA ILE A 19 33.66 -19.32 10.38
C ILE A 19 35.08 -19.89 10.24
N SER A 20 35.55 -20.09 9.01
CA SER A 20 36.87 -20.64 8.69
C SER A 20 38.01 -19.67 9.03
N GLU A 21 37.78 -18.37 8.87
CA GLU A 21 38.73 -17.31 9.21
C GLU A 21 38.69 -16.91 10.69
N GLY A 22 37.81 -17.52 11.50
CA GLY A 22 37.67 -17.23 12.93
C GLY A 22 36.89 -15.94 13.22
N ILE A 23 36.25 -15.34 12.22
CA ILE A 23 35.48 -14.10 12.35
C ILE A 23 34.09 -14.45 12.87
N LEU A 24 33.77 -14.01 14.10
CA LEU A 24 32.48 -14.28 14.75
C LEU A 24 32.11 -15.78 14.79
N SER A 25 33.10 -16.68 14.76
CA SER A 25 32.90 -18.12 14.53
C SER A 25 31.91 -18.74 15.52
N ASP A 26 32.05 -18.46 16.81
CA ASP A 26 31.15 -18.99 17.85
C ASP A 26 29.72 -18.44 17.71
N PHE A 27 29.58 -17.16 17.37
CA PHE A 27 28.28 -16.52 17.15
C PHE A 27 27.58 -17.09 15.91
N LEU A 28 28.30 -17.22 14.79
CA LEU A 28 27.77 -17.73 13.53
C LEU A 28 27.42 -19.22 13.62
N ARG A 29 28.20 -20.02 14.35
CA ARG A 29 27.89 -21.43 14.62
C ARG A 29 26.63 -21.58 15.46
N LYS A 30 26.46 -20.74 16.49
CA LYS A 30 25.32 -20.80 17.41
C LYS A 30 24.02 -20.28 16.79
N ASN A 31 24.10 -19.22 15.97
CA ASN A 31 22.93 -18.50 15.46
C ASN A 31 22.75 -18.64 13.94
N ARG A 32 23.33 -19.68 13.31
CA ARG A 32 23.40 -19.83 11.85
C ARG A 32 22.05 -19.65 11.15
N ALA A 33 21.02 -20.34 11.63
CA ALA A 33 19.71 -20.33 11.01
C ALA A 33 19.06 -18.94 11.02
N GLU A 34 19.20 -18.21 12.13
CA GLU A 34 18.68 -16.85 12.28
C GLU A 34 19.46 -15.87 11.39
N VAL A 35 20.79 -15.95 11.37
CA VAL A 35 21.63 -15.10 10.50
C VAL A 35 21.30 -15.32 9.03
N ILE A 36 21.15 -16.58 8.59
CA ILE A 36 20.72 -16.89 7.22
C ILE A 36 19.33 -16.30 6.94
N MET A 37 18.37 -16.53 7.84
CA MET A 37 17.00 -16.03 7.67
C MET A 37 16.98 -14.50 7.56
N THR A 38 17.62 -13.80 8.48
CA THR A 38 17.68 -12.33 8.49
C THR A 38 18.43 -11.81 7.27
N SER A 39 19.56 -12.40 6.87
CA SER A 39 20.32 -11.96 5.69
C SER A 39 19.64 -12.23 4.35
N ILE A 40 18.72 -13.19 4.27
CA ILE A 40 18.03 -13.57 3.02
C ILE A 40 16.65 -12.91 2.92
N PHE A 41 15.94 -12.82 4.03
CA PHE A 41 14.56 -12.36 4.10
C PHE A 41 14.42 -10.98 4.76
N GLU A 42 15.52 -10.23 4.88
CA GLU A 42 15.49 -8.89 5.45
C GLU A 42 14.48 -7.99 4.70
N TYR A 43 13.87 -7.08 5.47
CA TYR A 43 12.83 -6.17 5.03
C TYR A 43 13.20 -5.43 3.74
N ASN A 44 12.55 -5.77 2.62
CA ASN A 44 12.70 -5.05 1.36
C ASN A 44 11.86 -3.77 1.39
N LYS A 45 12.45 -2.72 1.96
CA LYS A 45 11.82 -1.40 2.10
C LYS A 45 11.22 -0.88 0.79
N GLU A 46 11.89 -1.07 -0.34
CA GLU A 46 11.39 -0.58 -1.63
C GLU A 46 10.12 -1.31 -2.09
N GLU A 47 10.03 -2.62 -1.84
CA GLU A 47 8.86 -3.41 -2.21
C GLU A 47 7.65 -3.03 -1.36
N GLU A 48 7.86 -2.87 -0.05
CA GLU A 48 6.81 -2.44 0.88
C GLU A 48 6.34 -1.01 0.58
N GLU A 49 7.26 -0.08 0.32
CA GLU A 49 6.92 1.28 -0.13
C GLU A 49 6.20 1.29 -1.48
N ARG A 50 6.46 0.30 -2.36
CA ARG A 50 5.75 0.17 -3.63
C ARG A 50 4.31 -0.30 -3.43
N LYS A 51 4.10 -1.28 -2.54
CA LYS A 51 2.75 -1.76 -2.17
C LYS A 51 1.94 -0.63 -1.54
N LEU A 52 2.53 0.10 -0.60
CA LEU A 52 1.89 1.24 0.05
C LEU A 52 1.49 2.32 -0.98
N ARG A 53 2.42 2.72 -1.86
CA ARG A 53 2.13 3.70 -2.93
C ARG A 53 1.04 3.23 -3.90
N SER A 54 0.96 1.93 -4.19
CA SER A 54 -0.09 1.38 -5.06
C SER A 54 -1.46 1.50 -4.40
N ALA A 55 -1.56 1.11 -3.11
CA ALA A 55 -2.79 1.21 -2.34
C ALA A 55 -3.23 2.68 -2.19
N GLU A 56 -2.31 3.59 -1.87
CA GLU A 56 -2.58 5.02 -1.78
C GLU A 56 -3.05 5.60 -3.12
N ARG A 57 -2.46 5.17 -4.25
CA ARG A 57 -2.86 5.61 -5.58
C ARG A 57 -4.26 5.11 -5.93
N GLU A 58 -4.58 3.86 -5.63
CA GLU A 58 -5.91 3.29 -5.87
C GLU A 58 -6.99 3.96 -5.02
N ALA A 59 -6.71 4.16 -3.72
CA ALA A 59 -7.60 4.89 -2.82
C ALA A 59 -7.82 6.33 -3.31
N GLY A 60 -6.74 7.05 -3.66
CA GLY A 60 -6.83 8.42 -4.17
C GLY A 60 -7.57 8.51 -5.50
N TYR A 61 -7.45 7.52 -6.38
CA TYR A 61 -8.23 7.45 -7.63
C TYR A 61 -9.72 7.22 -7.36
N ALA A 62 -10.05 6.28 -6.47
CA ALA A 62 -11.43 6.00 -6.07
C ALA A 62 -12.09 7.23 -5.40
N ASP A 63 -11.38 7.88 -4.49
CA ASP A 63 -11.82 9.12 -3.85
C ASP A 63 -12.03 10.24 -4.86
N GLY A 64 -11.10 10.41 -5.81
CA GLY A 64 -11.19 11.41 -6.86
C GLY A 64 -12.40 11.20 -7.77
N LEU A 65 -12.70 9.96 -8.15
CA LEU A 65 -13.90 9.63 -8.92
C LEU A 65 -15.17 9.93 -8.12
N ALA A 66 -15.24 9.50 -6.85
CA ALA A 66 -16.39 9.76 -6.00
C ALA A 66 -16.63 11.26 -5.82
N GLN A 67 -15.58 12.04 -5.56
CA GLN A 67 -15.67 13.50 -5.47
C GLN A 67 -16.13 14.13 -6.79
N GLY A 68 -15.65 13.64 -7.93
CA GLY A 68 -16.09 14.08 -9.26
C GLY A 68 -17.59 13.84 -9.49
N SER A 69 -18.08 12.64 -9.17
CA SER A 69 -19.49 12.29 -9.25
C SER A 69 -20.36 13.18 -8.35
N ILE A 70 -19.93 13.41 -7.10
CA ILE A 70 -20.63 14.31 -6.18
C ILE A 70 -20.69 15.73 -6.76
N LYS A 71 -19.56 16.29 -7.23
CA LYS A 71 -19.54 17.64 -7.82
C LYS A 71 -20.45 17.76 -9.03
N MET A 72 -20.49 16.76 -9.91
CA MET A 72 -21.41 16.72 -11.04
C MET A 72 -22.87 16.75 -10.59
N LEU A 73 -23.24 15.93 -9.61
CA LEU A 73 -24.61 15.89 -9.08
C LEU A 73 -25.00 17.21 -8.42
N ILE A 74 -24.09 17.84 -7.67
CA ILE A 74 -24.28 19.16 -7.08
C ILE A 74 -24.55 20.21 -8.18
N GLN A 75 -23.79 20.18 -9.28
CA GLN A 75 -24.03 21.07 -10.42
C GLN A 75 -25.39 20.84 -11.07
N LEU A 76 -25.81 19.59 -11.25
CA LEU A 76 -27.12 19.26 -11.81
C LEU A 76 -28.27 19.73 -10.90
N VAL A 77 -28.12 19.59 -9.59
CA VAL A 77 -29.07 20.12 -8.60
C VAL A 77 -29.12 21.64 -8.65
N ASN A 78 -27.98 22.32 -8.65
CA ASN A 78 -27.91 23.79 -8.75
C ASN A 78 -28.53 24.33 -10.05
N ASN A 79 -28.42 23.56 -11.13
CA ASN A 79 -29.04 23.87 -12.42
C ASN A 79 -30.52 23.47 -12.51
N ASN A 80 -31.12 22.99 -11.40
CA ASN A 80 -32.50 22.51 -11.31
C ASN A 80 -32.82 21.38 -12.31
N VAL A 81 -31.82 20.58 -12.71
CA VAL A 81 -32.00 19.45 -13.65
C VAL A 81 -32.52 18.21 -12.91
N ILE A 82 -32.06 18.01 -11.68
CA ILE A 82 -32.47 16.89 -10.81
C ILE A 82 -32.78 17.41 -9.41
N SER A 83 -33.58 16.66 -8.65
CA SER A 83 -33.84 16.98 -7.24
C SER A 83 -32.67 16.57 -6.35
N THR A 84 -32.58 17.17 -5.15
CA THR A 84 -31.65 16.75 -4.09
C THR A 84 -31.86 15.29 -3.69
N ALA A 85 -33.12 14.85 -3.64
CA ALA A 85 -33.51 13.48 -3.35
C ALA A 85 -32.95 12.48 -4.37
N ASP A 86 -33.08 12.79 -5.66
CA ASP A 86 -32.59 11.93 -6.72
C ASP A 86 -31.07 11.87 -6.74
N ALA A 87 -30.41 13.01 -6.51
CA ALA A 87 -28.95 13.09 -6.42
C ALA A 87 -28.39 12.26 -5.25
N ALA A 88 -28.98 12.40 -4.06
CA ALA A 88 -28.57 11.64 -2.87
C ALA A 88 -28.76 10.12 -3.07
N LYS A 89 -29.89 9.73 -3.68
CA LYS A 89 -30.19 8.33 -4.01
C LYS A 89 -29.20 7.73 -5.00
N GLN A 90 -28.73 8.48 -6.01
CA GLN A 90 -27.77 7.97 -6.99
C GLN A 90 -26.44 7.54 -6.40
N ILE A 91 -26.01 8.17 -5.31
CA ILE A 91 -24.76 7.85 -4.61
C ILE A 91 -24.99 7.14 -3.28
N ASN A 92 -26.20 6.61 -3.07
CA ASN A 92 -26.60 5.83 -1.90
C ASN A 92 -26.31 6.53 -0.56
N MET A 93 -26.57 7.83 -0.47
CA MET A 93 -26.49 8.59 0.79
C MET A 93 -27.81 9.26 1.14
N SER A 94 -27.91 9.78 2.35
CA SER A 94 -29.09 10.56 2.76
C SER A 94 -29.11 11.93 2.08
N GLU A 95 -30.31 12.50 1.92
CA GLU A 95 -30.45 13.86 1.43
C GLU A 95 -29.74 14.88 2.34
N GLU A 96 -29.78 14.66 3.65
CA GLU A 96 -29.09 15.47 4.64
C GLU A 96 -27.57 15.47 4.40
N GLU A 97 -26.97 14.29 4.19
CA GLU A 97 -25.54 14.16 3.90
C GLU A 97 -25.16 14.82 2.57
N PHE A 98 -26.02 14.68 1.56
CA PHE A 98 -25.81 15.33 0.27
C PHE A 98 -25.83 16.86 0.38
N VAL A 99 -26.77 17.40 1.15
CA VAL A 99 -26.87 18.85 1.40
C VAL A 99 -25.65 19.39 2.15
N GLU A 100 -25.11 18.65 3.12
CA GLU A 100 -23.86 19.03 3.78
C GLU A 100 -22.69 19.06 2.79
N LYS A 101 -22.59 18.08 1.88
CA LYS A 101 -21.59 18.10 0.80
C LYS A 101 -21.79 19.25 -0.19
N MET A 102 -23.03 19.69 -0.44
CA MET A 102 -23.30 20.89 -1.23
C MET A 102 -22.72 22.14 -0.56
N LYS A 103 -22.93 22.32 0.75
CA LYS A 103 -22.40 23.47 1.51
C LYS A 103 -20.87 23.51 1.54
N GLN A 104 -20.23 22.35 1.63
CA GLN A 104 -18.75 22.25 1.62
C GLN A 104 -18.12 22.52 0.25
N ASN A 105 -18.90 22.48 -0.83
CA ASN A 105 -18.44 22.73 -2.20
C ASN A 105 -18.88 24.12 -2.74
N GLN A 106 -19.39 25.00 -1.88
CA GLN A 106 -19.66 26.42 -2.17
C GLN A 106 -18.49 27.30 -1.71
#